data_AF-A0A9X9ESZ8-F1
#
_entry.id   AF-A0A9X9ESZ8-F1
#
_cell.length_a   1.000
_cell.length_b   1.000
_cell.length_c   1.000
_cell.angle_alpha   90.00
_cell.angle_beta   90.00
_cell.angle_gamma   90.00
#
_symmetry.space_group_name_H-M   'P 1'
#
loop_
_entity.id
_entity.type
_entity.pdbx_description
1 polymer ?
#
loop_
_entity_poly.entity_id
_entity_poly.type
_entity_poly.pdbx_seq_one_letter_code
_entity_poly.pdbx_strand_id
1 'polypeptide(L)'
;MNHSYQDVLAILGIEGAHPGGFELTKQLLENEKIDPTSIILDAGCGTGQTSSYLAKTFLCKVSALDNHPEMVKHAKKRFQKANLSIDLYNSSIEKLPFDNNSFDFIIAESTTAFTDIQKSLQEFYRVLKLEGTLLSIDMTAETSLDPALKKRNHELL
;
A
#
# COMPACT_ATOMS: atom_id res chain seq x y z
N MET A 1 15.49 20.35 -11.74
CA MET A 1 15.39 19.20 -10.82
C MET A 1 14.83 18.04 -11.61
N ASN A 2 15.47 16.87 -11.54
CA ASN A 2 14.93 15.65 -12.12
C ASN A 2 14.07 15.01 -11.03
N HIS A 3 12.74 15.05 -11.18
CA HIS A 3 11.81 14.43 -10.24
C HIS A 3 11.47 13.02 -10.76
N SER A 4 11.50 12.02 -9.88
CA SER A 4 10.97 10.70 -10.18
C SER A 4 9.44 10.75 -10.34
N TYR A 5 8.86 9.66 -10.85
CA TYR A 5 7.40 9.53 -10.92
C TYR A 5 6.76 9.67 -9.53
N GLN A 6 7.32 9.02 -8.50
CA GLN A 6 6.82 9.08 -7.12
C GLN A 6 6.94 10.48 -6.52
N ASP A 7 8.04 11.21 -6.83
CA ASP A 7 8.19 12.61 -6.40
C ASP A 7 7.06 13.49 -6.95
N VAL A 8 6.73 13.34 -8.23
CA VAL A 8 5.67 14.14 -8.88
C VAL A 8 4.31 13.83 -8.25
N LEU A 9 4.00 12.54 -8.03
CA LEU A 9 2.77 12.15 -7.35
C LEU A 9 2.68 12.76 -5.93
N ALA A 10 3.78 12.71 -5.18
CA ALA A 10 3.84 13.21 -3.82
C ALA A 10 3.69 14.73 -3.76
N ILE A 11 4.41 15.46 -4.62
CA ILE A 11 4.35 16.93 -4.69
C ILE A 11 2.94 17.42 -5.04
N LEU A 12 2.29 16.74 -5.99
CA LEU A 12 0.94 17.09 -6.43
C LEU A 12 -0.16 16.53 -5.50
N GLY A 13 0.20 15.66 -4.55
CA GLY A 13 -0.75 15.01 -3.65
C GLY A 13 -1.77 14.14 -4.39
N ILE A 14 -1.36 13.46 -5.47
CA ILE A 14 -2.24 12.59 -6.26
C ILE A 14 -2.70 11.41 -5.39
N GLU A 15 -3.99 11.09 -5.49
CA GLU A 15 -4.63 9.97 -4.78
C GLU A 15 -5.05 8.89 -5.78
N GLY A 16 -5.11 7.63 -5.34
CA GLY A 16 -5.63 6.53 -6.15
C GLY A 16 -4.90 6.32 -7.49
N ALA A 17 -3.58 6.55 -7.51
CA ALA A 17 -2.74 6.45 -8.71
C ALA A 17 -2.42 4.99 -9.10
N HIS A 18 -3.41 4.11 -9.02
CA HIS A 18 -3.33 2.70 -9.39
C HIS A 18 -4.42 2.34 -10.42
N PRO A 19 -4.25 1.26 -11.20
CA PRO A 19 -5.26 0.81 -12.15
C PRO A 19 -6.64 0.62 -11.49
N GLY A 20 -7.70 0.99 -12.21
CA GLY A 20 -9.08 0.93 -11.70
C GLY A 20 -9.45 2.04 -10.71
N GLY A 21 -8.47 2.76 -10.15
CA GLY A 21 -8.68 3.83 -9.19
C GLY A 21 -9.43 3.38 -7.94
N PHE A 22 -9.87 4.36 -7.14
CA PHE A 22 -10.44 4.10 -5.83
C PHE A 22 -11.75 3.31 -5.85
N GLU A 23 -12.47 3.26 -6.97
CA GLU A 23 -13.69 2.46 -7.06
C GLU A 23 -13.38 0.95 -7.11
N LEU A 24 -12.31 0.55 -7.80
CA LEU A 24 -11.86 -0.84 -7.78
C LEU A 24 -11.40 -1.26 -6.37
N THR A 25 -10.74 -0.36 -5.63
CA THR A 25 -10.40 -0.58 -4.22
C THR A 25 -11.62 -0.96 -3.40
N LYS A 26 -12.72 -0.19 -3.50
CA LYS A 26 -13.94 -0.47 -2.74
C LYS A 26 -14.54 -1.80 -3.12
N GLN A 27 -14.65 -2.09 -4.42
CA GLN A 27 -15.18 -3.37 -4.90
C GLN A 27 -14.37 -4.56 -4.37
N LEU A 28 -13.04 -4.44 -4.35
CA LEU A 28 -12.15 -5.46 -3.80
C LEU A 28 -12.42 -5.67 -2.30
N LEU A 29 -12.52 -4.58 -1.53
CA LEU A 29 -12.76 -4.63 -0.08
C LEU A 29 -14.17 -5.13 0.28
N GLU A 30 -15.19 -4.80 -0.50
CA GLU A 30 -16.58 -5.24 -0.27
C GLU A 30 -16.78 -6.75 -0.48
N ASN A 31 -15.90 -7.41 -1.23
CA ASN A 31 -15.93 -8.86 -1.42
C ASN A 31 -15.31 -9.62 -0.23
N GLU A 32 -14.60 -8.92 0.66
CA GLU A 32 -13.94 -9.50 1.82
C GLU A 32 -14.78 -9.37 3.09
N LYS A 33 -14.58 -10.31 4.02
CA LYS A 33 -15.22 -10.27 5.34
C LYS A 33 -14.43 -9.39 6.30
N ILE A 34 -14.42 -8.09 6.04
CA ILE A 34 -13.79 -7.10 6.92
C ILE A 34 -14.79 -6.64 7.97
N ASP A 35 -14.38 -6.68 9.23
CA ASP A 35 -15.18 -6.26 10.37
C ASP A 35 -14.36 -5.41 11.37
N PRO A 36 -14.97 -4.84 12.42
CA PRO A 36 -14.26 -3.99 13.38
C PRO A 36 -13.11 -4.68 14.15
N THR A 37 -13.05 -6.01 14.15
CA THR A 37 -11.98 -6.79 14.79
C THR A 37 -10.79 -7.06 13.86
N SER A 38 -10.97 -6.82 12.56
CA SER A 38 -9.92 -7.00 11.55
C SER A 38 -8.75 -6.04 11.79
N ILE A 39 -7.52 -6.57 11.65
CA ILE A 39 -6.27 -5.81 11.72
C ILE A 39 -5.67 -5.75 10.32
N ILE A 40 -5.59 -4.55 9.76
CA ILE A 40 -5.24 -4.34 8.35
C ILE A 40 -3.98 -3.49 8.23
N LEU A 41 -3.09 -3.91 7.33
CA LEU A 41 -1.96 -3.11 6.87
C LEU A 41 -2.25 -2.51 5.49
N ASP A 42 -2.19 -1.18 5.37
CA ASP A 42 -2.12 -0.46 4.10
C ASP A 42 -0.63 -0.25 3.74
N ALA A 43 -0.12 -1.12 2.85
CA ALA A 43 1.29 -1.26 2.51
C ALA A 43 1.67 -0.40 1.29
N GLY A 44 2.26 0.77 1.56
CA GLY A 44 2.48 1.83 0.57
C GLY A 44 1.25 2.73 0.44
N CYS A 45 0.79 3.27 1.57
CA CYS A 45 -0.51 3.93 1.70
C CYS A 45 -0.63 5.26 0.92
N GLY A 46 0.45 5.77 0.34
CA GLY A 46 0.48 7.06 -0.35
C GLY A 46 -0.06 8.17 0.54
N THR A 47 -1.08 8.88 0.05
CA THR A 47 -1.74 9.96 0.80
C THR A 47 -2.79 9.47 1.81
N GLY A 48 -2.90 8.16 2.04
CA GLY A 48 -3.75 7.53 3.06
C GLY A 48 -5.23 7.42 2.67
N GLN A 49 -5.58 7.44 1.39
CA GLN A 49 -6.98 7.37 0.93
C GLN A 49 -7.65 6.07 1.36
N THR A 50 -7.03 4.93 1.05
CA THR A 50 -7.53 3.59 1.39
C THR A 50 -7.56 3.38 2.90
N SER A 51 -6.46 3.68 3.61
CA SER A 51 -6.41 3.71 5.08
C SER A 51 -7.58 4.46 5.72
N SER A 52 -7.86 5.68 5.25
CA SER A 52 -8.94 6.50 5.81
C SER A 52 -10.33 5.91 5.53
N TYR A 53 -10.51 5.24 4.39
CA TYR A 53 -11.76 4.59 4.04
C TYR A 53 -11.99 3.35 4.89
N LEU A 54 -10.98 2.48 5.03
CA LEU A 54 -11.04 1.27 5.85
C LEU A 54 -11.47 1.57 7.29
N ALA A 55 -10.81 2.56 7.92
CA ALA A 55 -11.10 2.93 9.29
C ALA A 55 -12.51 3.54 9.48
N LYS A 56 -13.05 4.23 8.46
CA LYS A 56 -14.38 4.86 8.54
C LYS A 56 -15.51 3.89 8.24
N THR A 57 -15.32 3.04 7.22
CA THR A 57 -16.37 2.18 6.68
C THR A 57 -16.51 0.91 7.51
N PHE A 58 -15.38 0.27 7.85
CA PHE A 58 -15.40 -1.02 8.54
C PHE A 58 -15.10 -0.91 10.04
N LEU A 59 -14.70 0.27 10.52
CA LEU A 59 -14.32 0.52 11.92
C LEU A 59 -13.21 -0.43 12.42
N CYS A 60 -12.41 -0.94 11.49
CA CYS A 60 -11.32 -1.88 11.74
C CYS A 60 -10.05 -1.17 12.22
N LYS A 61 -9.08 -1.93 12.73
CA LYS A 61 -7.77 -1.39 13.09
C LYS A 61 -6.88 -1.31 11.85
N VAL A 62 -6.42 -0.11 11.54
CA VAL A 62 -5.56 0.13 10.37
C VAL A 62 -4.18 0.59 10.82
N SER A 63 -3.15 -0.06 10.31
CA SER A 63 -1.77 0.45 10.25
C SER A 63 -1.46 0.82 8.81
N ALA A 64 -0.78 1.95 8.61
CA ALA A 64 -0.46 2.49 7.30
C ALA A 64 1.03 2.79 7.22
N LEU A 65 1.67 2.52 6.09
CA LEU A 65 3.06 2.94 5.89
C LEU A 65 3.34 3.32 4.45
N ASP A 66 4.29 4.23 4.29
CA ASP A 66 4.81 4.62 2.99
C ASP A 66 6.29 5.02 3.12
N ASN A 67 7.10 4.70 2.11
CA ASN A 67 8.53 5.03 2.15
C ASN A 67 8.78 6.51 1.83
N HIS A 68 7.85 7.19 1.15
CA HIS A 68 8.02 8.55 0.70
C HIS A 68 7.58 9.56 1.78
N PRO A 69 8.48 10.42 2.31
CA PRO A 69 8.19 11.29 3.44
C PRO A 69 7.03 12.28 3.20
N GLU A 70 6.94 12.83 1.99
CA GLU A 70 5.83 13.73 1.65
C GLU A 70 4.48 12.99 1.57
N MET A 71 4.43 11.74 1.11
CA MET A 71 3.20 10.93 1.12
C MET A 71 2.72 10.69 2.56
N VAL A 72 3.64 10.30 3.45
CA VAL A 72 3.37 10.16 4.89
C VAL A 72 2.83 11.47 5.49
N LYS A 73 3.37 12.62 5.10
CA LYS A 73 2.88 13.93 5.55
C LYS A 73 1.46 14.22 5.03
N HIS A 74 1.13 13.85 3.80
CA HIS A 74 -0.23 13.94 3.27
C HIS A 74 -1.20 13.00 4.02
N ALA A 75 -0.82 11.74 4.23
CA ALA A 75 -1.60 10.76 4.99
C ALA A 75 -1.88 11.25 6.42
N LYS A 76 -0.84 11.74 7.12
CA LYS A 76 -0.98 12.30 8.47
C LYS A 76 -1.99 13.43 8.52
N LYS A 77 -1.94 14.37 7.56
CA LYS A 77 -2.91 15.48 7.46
C LYS A 77 -4.33 14.96 7.21
N ARG A 78 -4.49 13.94 6.35
CA ARG A 78 -5.81 13.31 6.10
C ARG A 78 -6.38 12.72 7.38
N PHE A 79 -5.58 11.92 8.10
CA PHE A 79 -6.02 11.24 9.32
C PHE A 79 -6.39 12.25 10.42
N GLN A 80 -5.57 13.29 10.62
CA GLN A 80 -5.86 14.37 11.56
C GLN A 80 -7.15 15.11 11.21
N LYS A 81 -7.34 15.51 9.95
CA LYS A 81 -8.56 16.20 9.51
C LYS A 81 -9.82 15.34 9.68
N ALA A 82 -9.67 14.02 9.57
CA ALA A 82 -10.75 13.06 9.72
C ALA A 82 -10.95 12.57 11.16
N ASN A 83 -10.15 13.02 12.13
CA ASN A 83 -10.12 12.52 13.51
C ASN A 83 -9.95 10.98 13.58
N LEU A 84 -9.11 10.43 12.72
CA LEU A 84 -8.82 8.99 12.69
C LEU A 84 -7.54 8.67 13.46
N SER A 85 -7.61 7.65 14.31
CA SER A 85 -6.45 7.10 15.02
C SER A 85 -5.86 5.92 14.23
N ILE A 86 -5.06 6.25 13.21
CA ILE A 86 -4.36 5.26 12.37
C ILE A 86 -2.86 5.35 12.67
N ASP A 87 -2.24 4.20 12.94
CA ASP A 87 -0.80 4.10 13.14
C ASP A 87 -0.08 4.29 11.79
N LEU A 88 0.70 5.36 11.66
CA LEU A 88 1.35 5.74 10.40
C LEU A 88 2.86 5.70 10.51
N TYR A 89 3.52 4.96 9.60
CA TYR A 89 4.96 4.75 9.59
C TYR A 89 5.60 5.27 8.30
N ASN A 90 6.80 5.85 8.41
CA ASN A 90 7.67 6.07 7.26
C ASN A 90 8.66 4.91 7.17
N SER A 91 8.35 3.89 6.37
CA SER A 91 9.14 2.67 6.22
C SER A 91 8.95 2.07 4.83
N SER A 92 9.86 1.19 4.43
CA SER A 92 9.73 0.41 3.19
C SER A 92 8.89 -0.85 3.41
N ILE A 93 8.11 -1.25 2.41
CA ILE A 93 7.43 -2.56 2.38
C ILE A 93 8.42 -3.73 2.26
N GLU A 94 9.67 -3.48 1.83
CA GLU A 94 10.74 -4.48 1.83
C GLU A 94 11.28 -4.79 3.24
N LYS A 95 10.89 -4.00 4.24
CA LYS A 95 11.26 -4.20 5.65
C LYS A 95 10.20 -3.58 6.57
N LEU A 96 9.18 -4.37 6.84
CA LEU A 96 8.03 -3.99 7.65
C LEU A 96 8.38 -3.96 9.15
N PRO A 97 8.06 -2.88 9.88
CA PRO A 97 8.36 -2.73 11.30
C PRO A 97 7.32 -3.43 12.19
N PHE A 98 6.89 -4.64 11.81
CA PHE A 98 5.86 -5.40 12.50
C PHE A 98 6.34 -6.81 12.81
N ASP A 99 5.76 -7.40 13.84
CA ASP A 99 6.01 -8.79 14.22
C ASP A 99 5.35 -9.76 13.22
N ASN A 100 5.76 -11.02 13.28
CA ASN A 100 5.18 -12.07 12.44
C ASN A 100 3.69 -12.27 12.80
N ASN A 101 2.86 -12.65 11.83
CA ASN A 101 1.44 -12.96 12.06
C ASN A 101 0.64 -11.83 12.73
N SER A 102 0.85 -10.60 12.31
CA SER A 102 0.21 -9.40 12.89
C SER A 102 -1.10 -9.01 12.22
N PHE A 103 -1.27 -9.30 10.92
CA PHE A 103 -2.37 -8.75 10.12
C PHE A 103 -3.30 -9.84 9.56
N ASP A 104 -4.61 -9.54 9.59
CA ASP A 104 -5.64 -10.33 8.91
C ASP A 104 -5.65 -10.01 7.41
N PHE A 105 -5.45 -8.74 7.05
CA PHE A 105 -5.38 -8.28 5.67
C PHE A 105 -4.16 -7.39 5.42
N ILE A 106 -3.56 -7.53 4.25
CA ILE A 106 -2.64 -6.53 3.69
C ILE A 106 -3.25 -5.99 2.40
N ILE A 107 -3.26 -4.68 2.25
CA ILE A 107 -3.65 -3.98 1.03
C ILE A 107 -2.37 -3.41 0.38
N ALA A 108 -2.14 -3.71 -0.89
CA ALA A 108 -1.00 -3.20 -1.65
C ALA A 108 -1.45 -2.74 -3.05
N GLU A 109 -1.51 -1.43 -3.29
CA GLU A 109 -2.10 -0.85 -4.50
C GLU A 109 -1.07 -0.08 -5.31
N SER A 110 -0.51 -0.72 -6.35
CA SER A 110 0.57 -0.19 -7.21
C SER A 110 1.82 0.20 -6.43
N THR A 111 2.19 -0.60 -5.44
CA THR A 111 3.35 -0.36 -4.57
C THR A 111 4.48 -1.35 -4.84
N THR A 112 4.15 -2.60 -5.18
CA THR A 112 5.15 -3.66 -5.37
C THR A 112 6.01 -3.44 -6.62
N ALA A 113 5.46 -2.76 -7.63
CA ALA A 113 6.16 -2.40 -8.87
C ALA A 113 7.40 -1.51 -8.66
N PHE A 114 7.50 -0.82 -7.51
CA PHE A 114 8.60 0.08 -7.16
C PHE A 114 9.59 -0.52 -6.15
N THR A 115 9.54 -1.84 -5.94
CA THR A 115 10.35 -2.53 -4.91
C THR A 115 10.95 -3.81 -5.45
N ASP A 116 11.89 -4.39 -4.69
CA ASP A 116 12.23 -5.79 -4.82
C ASP A 116 11.04 -6.64 -4.39
N ILE A 117 10.24 -7.06 -5.37
CA ILE A 117 9.02 -7.84 -5.15
C ILE A 117 9.27 -9.12 -4.34
N GLN A 118 10.45 -9.74 -4.44
CA GLN A 118 10.74 -10.94 -3.64
C GLN A 118 10.84 -10.59 -2.15
N LYS A 119 11.51 -9.49 -1.80
CA LYS A 119 11.57 -9.01 -0.42
C LYS A 119 10.21 -8.55 0.08
N SER A 120 9.47 -7.79 -0.72
CA SER A 120 8.13 -7.31 -0.37
C SER A 120 7.16 -8.45 -0.11
N LEU A 121 7.13 -9.48 -0.97
CA LEU A 121 6.28 -10.66 -0.76
C LEU A 121 6.71 -11.50 0.45
N GLN A 122 8.01 -11.60 0.73
CA GLN A 122 8.51 -12.26 1.94
C GLN A 122 8.05 -11.55 3.21
N GLU A 123 8.10 -10.22 3.23
CA GLU A 123 7.62 -9.42 4.35
C GLU A 123 6.09 -9.51 4.50
N PHE A 124 5.33 -9.45 3.40
CA PHE A 124 3.88 -9.64 3.43
C PHE A 124 3.52 -11.01 3.99
N TYR A 125 4.17 -12.08 3.50
CA TYR A 125 3.98 -13.43 4.03
C TYR A 125 4.32 -13.52 5.52
N ARG A 126 5.42 -12.89 5.95
CA ARG A 126 5.87 -12.92 7.35
C ARG A 126 4.86 -12.27 8.29
N VAL A 127 4.30 -11.11 7.92
CA VAL A 127 3.42 -10.34 8.81
C VAL A 127 1.94 -10.72 8.69
N LEU A 128 1.53 -11.44 7.65
CA LEU A 128 0.19 -12.04 7.57
C LEU A 128 0.02 -13.14 8.62
N LYS A 129 -1.15 -13.20 9.24
CA LYS A 129 -1.58 -14.33 10.07
C LYS A 129 -1.79 -15.58 9.20
N LEU A 130 -1.85 -16.74 9.86
CA LEU A 130 -2.39 -17.94 9.24
C LEU A 130 -3.85 -17.66 8.82
N GLU A 131 -4.18 -17.94 7.55
CA GLU A 131 -5.44 -17.54 6.87
C GLU A 131 -5.61 -16.05 6.57
N GLY A 132 -4.56 -15.23 6.75
CA GLY A 132 -4.59 -13.83 6.34
C GLY A 132 -4.53 -13.67 4.82
N THR A 133 -5.10 -12.57 4.31
CA THR A 133 -5.25 -12.32 2.87
C THR A 133 -4.43 -11.11 2.42
N LEU A 134 -3.68 -11.26 1.33
CA LEU A 134 -3.11 -10.15 0.58
C LEU A 134 -4.09 -9.73 -0.53
N LEU A 135 -4.54 -8.48 -0.50
CA LEU A 135 -5.31 -7.83 -1.56
C LEU A 135 -4.36 -6.88 -2.32
N SER A 136 -4.07 -7.21 -3.57
CA SER A 136 -3.14 -6.43 -4.40
C SER A 136 -3.79 -5.97 -5.69
N ILE A 137 -3.54 -4.69 -6.03
CA ILE A 137 -3.90 -4.08 -7.32
C ILE A 137 -2.61 -3.59 -7.96
N ASP A 138 -2.01 -4.41 -8.81
CA ASP A 138 -0.74 -4.10 -9.47
C ASP A 138 -0.83 -4.28 -10.99
N MET A 139 -0.05 -3.49 -11.72
CA MET A 139 0.17 -3.73 -13.14
C MET A 139 1.18 -4.88 -13.30
N THR A 140 0.79 -5.89 -14.06
CA THR A 140 1.64 -7.04 -14.37
C THR A 140 1.83 -7.17 -15.88
N ALA A 141 2.95 -7.79 -16.27
CA ALA A 141 3.14 -8.18 -17.66
C ALA A 141 2.47 -9.53 -17.89
N GLU A 142 1.59 -9.62 -18.90
CA GLU A 142 0.93 -10.89 -19.28
C GLU A 142 1.92 -11.94 -19.79
N THR A 143 3.06 -11.49 -20.29
CA THR A 143 4.14 -12.34 -20.79
C THR A 143 5.46 -11.95 -20.15
N SER A 144 6.43 -12.87 -20.18
CA SER A 144 7.77 -12.56 -19.73
C SER A 144 8.38 -11.47 -20.60
N LEU A 145 8.69 -10.33 -19.98
CA LEU A 145 9.46 -9.28 -20.62
C LEU A 145 10.84 -9.82 -21.04
N ASP A 146 11.33 -9.34 -22.18
CA ASP A 146 12.70 -9.55 -22.63
C ASP A 146 13.68 -9.20 -21.49
N PRO A 147 14.70 -10.03 -21.19
CA PRO A 147 15.68 -9.75 -20.14
C PRO A 147 16.31 -8.35 -20.21
N ALA A 148 16.54 -7.82 -21.41
CA ALA A 148 17.05 -6.45 -21.60
C ALA A 148 16.04 -5.38 -21.17
N LEU A 149 14.75 -5.60 -21.46
CA LEU A 149 13.67 -4.72 -21.00
C LEU A 149 13.48 -4.81 -19.49
N LYS A 150 13.58 -6.01 -18.90
CA LYS A 150 13.54 -6.19 -17.43
C LYS A 150 14.66 -5.42 -16.75
N LYS A 151 15.90 -5.54 -17.25
CA LYS A 151 17.05 -4.83 -16.69
C LYS A 151 16.88 -3.32 -16.78
N ARG A 152 16.47 -2.80 -17.95
CA ARG A 152 16.21 -1.36 -18.13
C ARG A 152 15.07 -0.87 -17.23
N ASN A 153 14.02 -1.66 -17.03
CA ASN A 153 12.93 -1.28 -16.13
C ASN A 153 13.40 -1.11 -14.69
N HIS A 154 14.23 -2.03 -14.18
CA HIS A 154 14.82 -1.93 -12.84
C HIS A 154 15.79 -0.75 -12.69
N GLU A 155 16.47 -0.32 -13.75
CA GLU A 155 17.38 0.84 -13.72
C GLU A 155 16.65 2.20 -13.77
N LEU A 156 15.36 2.20 -14.12
CA LEU A 156 14.52 3.40 -14.24
C LEU A 156 13.61 3.65 -13.03
N LEU A 157 13.48 2.66 -12.14
CA LEU A 157 12.75 2.70 -10.88
C LEU A 157 13.70 3.09 -9.75
#